data_AF-F2NIL0-F1
#
_entry.id   AF-F2NIL0-F1
#
_cell.length_a   1.000
_cell.length_b   1.000
_cell.length_c   1.000
_cell.angle_alpha   90.00
_cell.angle_beta   90.00
_cell.angle_gamma   90.00
#
_symmetry.space_group_name_H-M   'P 1'
#
loop_
_entity.id
_entity.type
_entity.pdbx_description
1 polymer ?
#
loop_
_entity_poly.entity_id
_entity_poly.type
_entity_poly.pdbx_seq_one_letter_code
_entity_poly.pdbx_strand_id
1 'polypeptide(L)'
;MKYNLSDSFVLREPGLQIVRLSGPPATLGFSHGQMLGPQIKHLRRQFLSYLSRLSLGVGALPLYLLACLAAWRLRPFIPQPFWEEMSAIAEGARVHLSLIVLINVIDDLLNNIPRCSTFAASLGGNQPPEFILARNLDYPLFTQSMCRLNTVFMLSPSAGQPLISVAWPGYIGVCTGMNASRIALAQLTASSRETSLAGVPTALRNRLGLQDHDSLLGVAARIASQPGTIGNNLLLTAPHDALLLETSSRHTAVRLPVNNILTATNHYQSPAMQALKGKAFRRPPFSPLPLYCFSDEYSFARDRQMQQLLSDGPIDIVQAQHILADPLVANPGDVTSAIFHPNASELYVAQSLTTPVSYGRYRRLSGLFGHQPQVI
;
A
#
# COMPACT_ATOMS: atom_id res chain seq x y z
N MET A 1 20.78 3.61 -27.40
CA MET A 1 19.87 3.92 -26.27
C MET A 1 19.92 2.75 -25.30
N LYS A 2 20.24 2.97 -24.01
CA LYS A 2 20.47 1.90 -23.02
C LYS A 2 19.18 1.21 -22.52
N TYR A 3 18.02 1.78 -22.82
CA TYR A 3 16.70 1.30 -22.37
C TYR A 3 15.71 1.33 -23.55
N ASN A 4 14.90 0.28 -23.70
CA ASN A 4 13.77 0.24 -24.64
C ASN A 4 12.48 0.64 -23.89
N LEU A 5 11.80 1.69 -24.36
CA LEU A 5 10.67 2.31 -23.67
C LEU A 5 9.33 2.12 -24.40
N SER A 6 9.27 1.31 -25.47
CA SER A 6 8.13 1.25 -26.39
C SER A 6 6.77 0.98 -25.74
N ASP A 7 6.77 0.30 -24.59
CA ASP A 7 5.55 -0.22 -23.94
C ASP A 7 5.20 0.53 -22.64
N SER A 8 5.93 1.60 -22.29
CA SER A 8 5.69 2.40 -21.07
C SER A 8 4.97 3.71 -21.38
N PHE A 9 3.89 4.02 -20.63
CA PHE A 9 3.12 5.26 -20.81
C PHE A 9 2.57 5.79 -19.48
N VAL A 10 2.20 7.08 -19.46
CA VAL A 10 1.50 7.72 -18.35
C VAL A 10 0.24 8.42 -18.85
N LEU A 11 -0.89 8.08 -18.26
CA LEU A 11 -2.15 8.81 -18.37
C LEU A 11 -2.36 9.62 -17.10
N ARG A 12 -2.71 10.89 -17.25
CA ARG A 12 -2.88 11.83 -16.13
C ARG A 12 -4.33 12.28 -16.09
N GLU A 13 -5.07 11.82 -15.08
CA GLU A 13 -6.41 12.30 -14.76
C GLU A 13 -6.33 13.13 -13.45
N PRO A 14 -7.22 14.12 -13.23
CA PRO A 14 -7.27 14.82 -11.95
C PRO A 14 -7.51 13.85 -10.79
N GLY A 15 -6.57 13.79 -9.84
CA GLY A 15 -6.69 12.92 -8.66
C GLY A 15 -6.34 11.45 -8.89
N LEU A 16 -5.89 11.07 -10.11
CA LEU A 16 -5.42 9.72 -10.40
C LEU A 16 -4.47 9.70 -11.60
N GLN A 17 -3.31 9.08 -11.44
CA GLN A 17 -2.41 8.78 -12.56
C GLN A 17 -2.44 7.29 -12.87
N ILE A 18 -2.34 6.91 -14.13
CA ILE A 18 -2.17 5.51 -14.55
C ILE A 18 -0.85 5.42 -15.29
N VAL A 19 0.04 4.56 -14.81
CA VAL A 19 1.40 4.41 -15.34
C VAL A 19 1.62 2.96 -15.69
N ARG A 20 1.93 2.68 -16.96
CA ARG A 20 2.37 1.34 -17.39
C ARG A 20 3.88 1.32 -17.49
N LEU A 21 4.49 0.31 -16.89
CA LEU A 21 5.93 0.07 -16.93
C LEU A 21 6.17 -1.39 -17.32
N SER A 22 7.08 -1.62 -18.25
CA SER A 22 7.47 -2.98 -18.65
C SER A 22 8.98 -3.12 -18.82
N GLY A 23 9.47 -4.35 -18.62
CA GLY A 23 10.84 -4.74 -18.92
C GLY A 23 11.61 -5.25 -17.70
N PRO A 24 12.93 -5.42 -17.82
CA PRO A 24 13.78 -5.79 -16.70
C PRO A 24 13.84 -4.68 -15.65
N PRO A 25 14.26 -4.97 -14.40
CA PRO A 25 14.24 -4.02 -13.29
C PRO A 25 14.87 -2.66 -13.61
N ALA A 26 16.01 -2.66 -14.30
CA ALA A 26 16.67 -1.42 -14.71
C ALA A 26 15.85 -0.59 -15.73
N THR A 27 15.13 -1.23 -16.65
CA THR A 27 14.27 -0.53 -17.62
C THR A 27 13.00 -0.02 -16.94
N LEU A 28 12.34 -0.85 -16.13
CA LEU A 28 11.19 -0.46 -15.30
C LEU A 28 11.52 0.78 -14.48
N GLY A 29 12.63 0.73 -13.75
CA GLY A 29 13.05 1.80 -12.88
C GLY A 29 13.41 3.07 -13.63
N PHE A 30 14.17 2.97 -14.72
CA PHE A 30 14.54 4.14 -15.52
C PHE A 30 13.30 4.84 -16.11
N SER A 31 12.35 4.07 -16.68
CA SER A 31 11.06 4.60 -17.18
C SER A 31 10.29 5.32 -16.08
N HIS A 32 10.13 4.68 -14.91
CA HIS A 32 9.45 5.26 -13.75
C HIS A 32 10.11 6.60 -13.37
N GLY A 33 11.43 6.61 -13.19
CA GLY A 33 12.17 7.81 -12.83
C GLY A 33 12.07 8.93 -13.88
N GLN A 34 12.20 8.59 -15.16
CA GLN A 34 12.14 9.55 -16.26
C GLN A 34 10.75 10.20 -16.35
N MET A 35 9.68 9.41 -16.25
CA MET A 35 8.30 9.86 -16.43
C MET A 35 7.74 10.61 -15.22
N LEU A 36 8.19 10.24 -14.01
CA LEU A 36 7.66 10.75 -12.73
C LEU A 36 8.68 11.56 -11.92
N GLY A 37 9.83 11.90 -12.53
CA GLY A 37 10.90 12.68 -11.89
C GLY A 37 10.46 14.00 -11.25
N PRO A 38 9.59 14.81 -11.90
CA PRO A 38 9.06 16.03 -11.27
C PRO A 38 8.27 15.75 -9.98
N GLN A 39 7.45 14.70 -9.96
CA GLN A 39 6.63 14.30 -8.82
C GLN A 39 7.49 13.76 -7.67
N ILE A 40 8.50 12.95 -7.99
CA ILE A 40 9.50 12.47 -7.01
C ILE A 40 10.22 13.66 -6.36
N LYS A 41 10.63 14.65 -7.15
CA LYS A 41 11.26 15.89 -6.64
C LYS A 41 10.31 16.72 -5.80
N HIS A 42 9.02 16.76 -6.15
CA HIS A 42 7.98 17.42 -5.35
C HIS A 42 7.83 16.75 -3.98
N LEU A 43 7.70 15.42 -3.93
CA LEU A 43 7.62 14.67 -2.66
C LEU A 43 8.86 14.91 -1.78
N ARG A 44 10.06 14.94 -2.38
CA ARG A 44 11.29 15.32 -1.65
C ARG A 44 11.19 16.73 -1.06
N ARG A 45 10.71 17.72 -1.81
CA ARG A 45 10.56 19.09 -1.30
C ARG A 45 9.57 19.16 -0.14
N GLN A 46 8.46 18.44 -0.21
CA GLN A 46 7.50 18.36 0.89
C GLN A 46 8.13 17.73 2.15
N PHE A 47 8.86 16.63 1.99
CA PHE A 47 9.54 15.98 3.09
C PHE A 47 10.61 16.90 3.73
N LEU A 48 11.45 17.55 2.92
CA LEU A 48 12.43 18.52 3.42
C LEU A 48 11.75 19.71 4.13
N SER A 49 10.63 20.21 3.60
CA SER A 49 9.87 21.29 4.24
C SER A 49 9.32 20.87 5.60
N TYR A 50 8.83 19.64 5.71
CA TYR A 50 8.40 19.05 6.98
C TYR A 50 9.55 18.93 7.98
N LEU A 51 10.70 18.40 7.56
CA LEU A 51 11.89 18.30 8.42
C LEU A 51 12.41 19.68 8.85
N SER A 52 12.36 20.68 7.97
CA SER A 52 12.74 22.06 8.30
C SER A 52 11.82 22.67 9.36
N ARG A 53 10.51 22.36 9.31
CA ARG A 53 9.56 22.80 10.35
C ARG A 53 9.80 22.06 11.66
N LEU A 54 10.12 20.77 11.59
CA LEU A 54 10.42 19.96 12.75
C LEU A 54 11.69 20.43 13.48
N SER A 55 12.71 20.88 12.73
CA SER A 55 13.94 21.45 13.28
C SER A 55 13.82 22.93 13.65
N LEU A 56 12.60 23.46 13.79
CA LEU A 56 12.33 24.87 14.13
C LEU A 56 13.05 25.87 13.21
N GLY A 57 13.21 25.52 11.93
CA GLY A 57 13.85 26.39 10.93
C GLY A 57 15.37 26.32 10.87
N VAL A 58 16.04 25.55 11.74
CA VAL A 58 17.51 25.35 11.72
C VAL A 58 17.97 24.65 10.43
N GLY A 59 17.04 24.02 9.71
CA GLY A 59 17.26 23.44 8.39
C GLY A 59 16.93 21.95 8.35
N ALA A 60 16.60 21.44 7.16
CA ALA A 60 16.16 20.06 6.96
C ALA A 60 17.33 19.06 6.83
N LEU A 61 18.52 19.53 6.46
CA LEU A 61 19.59 18.68 5.95
C LEU A 61 20.09 17.65 6.98
N PRO A 62 20.36 17.99 8.26
CA PRO A 62 20.84 17.01 9.23
C PRO A 62 19.84 15.87 9.43
N LEU A 63 18.56 16.19 9.64
CA LEU A 63 17.50 15.19 9.81
C LEU A 63 17.30 14.35 8.55
N TYR A 64 17.40 14.96 7.36
CA TYR A 64 17.29 14.27 6.10
C TYR A 64 18.43 13.28 5.89
N LEU A 65 19.67 13.67 6.17
CA LEU A 65 20.84 12.80 6.08
C LEU A 65 20.76 11.65 7.07
N LEU A 66 20.31 11.90 8.31
CA LEU A 66 20.06 10.86 9.31
C LEU A 66 18.99 9.86 8.84
N ALA A 67 17.90 10.34 8.25
CA ALA A 67 16.85 9.48 7.69
C ALA A 67 17.39 8.62 6.53
N CYS A 68 18.17 9.21 5.61
CA CYS A 68 18.82 8.47 4.54
C CYS A 68 19.83 7.43 5.07
N LEU A 69 20.60 7.76 6.10
CA LEU A 69 21.55 6.83 6.74
C LEU A 69 20.81 5.66 7.41
N ALA A 70 19.71 5.95 8.11
CA ALA A 70 18.85 4.93 8.71
C ALA A 70 18.25 4.00 7.64
N ALA A 71 17.73 4.57 6.55
CA ALA A 71 17.20 3.81 5.41
C ALA A 71 18.27 2.91 4.79
N TRP A 72 19.51 3.40 4.70
CA TRP A 72 20.62 2.63 4.13
C TRP A 72 20.97 1.36 4.91
N ARG A 73 20.65 1.31 6.22
CA ARG A 73 20.85 0.11 7.04
C ARG A 73 20.03 -1.09 6.57
N LEU A 74 18.94 -0.85 5.84
CA LEU A 74 18.08 -1.89 5.28
C LEU A 74 18.61 -2.47 3.96
N ARG A 75 19.62 -1.83 3.34
CA ARG A 75 20.20 -2.27 2.06
C ARG A 75 20.52 -3.78 2.00
N PRO A 76 21.15 -4.42 3.01
CA PRO A 76 21.48 -5.84 2.94
C PRO A 76 20.27 -6.77 2.80
N PHE A 77 19.08 -6.30 3.14
CA PHE A 77 17.83 -7.07 3.12
C PHE A 77 16.94 -6.72 1.92
N ILE A 78 17.34 -5.76 1.08
CA ILE A 78 16.58 -5.39 -0.12
C ILE A 78 16.95 -6.38 -1.23
N PRO A 79 15.97 -7.07 -1.86
CA PRO A 79 16.22 -7.98 -2.97
C PRO A 79 16.93 -7.28 -4.14
N GLN A 80 17.89 -7.98 -4.75
CA GLN A 80 18.73 -7.43 -5.80
C GLN A 80 17.95 -6.81 -6.98
N PRO A 81 16.90 -7.44 -7.54
CA PRO A 81 16.10 -6.83 -8.61
C PRO A 81 15.49 -5.48 -8.20
N PHE A 82 15.04 -5.35 -6.95
CA PHE A 82 14.44 -4.12 -6.45
C PHE A 82 15.47 -3.03 -6.17
N TRP A 83 16.68 -3.42 -5.77
CA TRP A 83 17.81 -2.50 -5.68
C TRP A 83 18.18 -1.91 -7.05
N GLU A 84 18.21 -2.75 -8.09
CA GLU A 84 18.45 -2.32 -9.47
C GLU A 84 17.35 -1.37 -9.98
N GLU A 85 16.08 -1.71 -9.73
CA GLU A 85 14.95 -0.86 -10.08
C GLU A 85 15.04 0.52 -9.40
N MET A 86 15.27 0.56 -8.07
CA MET A 86 15.42 1.83 -7.35
C MET A 86 16.62 2.65 -7.82
N SER A 87 17.73 1.99 -8.15
CA SER A 87 18.92 2.64 -8.71
C SER A 87 18.60 3.30 -10.05
N ALA A 88 17.86 2.61 -10.92
CA ALA A 88 17.44 3.13 -12.20
C ALA A 88 16.37 4.24 -12.08
N ILE A 89 15.47 4.18 -11.09
CA ILE A 89 14.55 5.29 -10.77
C ILE A 89 15.34 6.53 -10.42
N ALA A 90 16.37 6.40 -9.59
CA ALA A 90 17.20 7.53 -9.18
C ALA A 90 17.91 8.17 -10.39
N GLU A 91 18.44 7.34 -11.29
CA GLU A 91 19.05 7.76 -12.55
C GLU A 91 18.04 8.50 -13.45
N GLY A 92 16.89 7.88 -13.74
CA GLY A 92 15.85 8.45 -14.60
C GLY A 92 15.28 9.75 -14.06
N ALA A 93 15.05 9.84 -12.75
CA ALA A 93 14.54 11.04 -12.09
C ALA A 93 15.62 12.11 -11.87
N ARG A 94 16.91 11.77 -12.04
CA ARG A 94 18.07 12.62 -11.70
C ARG A 94 18.01 13.08 -10.23
N VAL A 95 17.93 12.10 -9.33
CA VAL A 95 17.96 12.29 -7.87
C VAL A 95 18.94 11.30 -7.24
N HIS A 96 19.33 11.54 -6.00
CA HIS A 96 20.22 10.61 -5.30
C HIS A 96 19.48 9.33 -4.90
N LEU A 97 20.12 8.16 -5.04
CA LEU A 97 19.52 6.85 -4.72
C LEU A 97 18.96 6.77 -3.29
N SER A 98 19.63 7.41 -2.32
CA SER A 98 19.17 7.41 -0.93
C SER A 98 17.77 7.99 -0.74
N LEU A 99 17.31 8.87 -1.63
CA LEU A 99 15.92 9.34 -1.62
C LEU A 99 14.95 8.21 -1.97
N ILE A 100 15.25 7.47 -3.04
CA ILE A 100 14.38 6.39 -3.52
C ILE A 100 14.35 5.24 -2.51
N VAL A 101 15.51 4.90 -1.93
CA VAL A 101 15.58 3.93 -0.82
C VAL A 101 14.73 4.42 0.35
N LEU A 102 14.89 5.68 0.78
CA LEU A 102 14.10 6.25 1.88
C LEU A 102 12.59 6.20 1.60
N ILE A 103 12.14 6.57 0.39
CA ILE A 103 10.72 6.49 0.00
C ILE A 103 10.15 5.08 0.22
N ASN A 104 10.94 4.04 -0.07
CA ASN A 104 10.48 2.65 -0.02
C ASN A 104 10.58 1.99 1.36
N VAL A 105 11.22 2.64 2.33
CA VAL A 105 11.43 2.08 3.68
C VAL A 105 11.05 3.02 4.82
N ILE A 106 10.49 4.19 4.52
CA ILE A 106 10.17 5.20 5.55
C ILE A 106 9.16 4.68 6.58
N ASP A 107 8.21 3.86 6.15
CA ASP A 107 7.21 3.26 7.03
C ASP A 107 7.84 2.22 7.97
N ASP A 108 8.84 1.48 7.49
CA ASP A 108 9.64 0.53 8.30
C ASP A 108 10.48 1.24 9.36
N LEU A 109 11.00 2.44 9.04
CA LEU A 109 11.80 3.24 9.97
C LEU A 109 10.94 3.92 11.04
N LEU A 110 9.77 4.43 10.65
CA LEU A 110 8.93 5.21 11.55
C LEU A 110 7.91 4.36 12.30
N ASN A 111 7.54 3.18 11.77
CA ASN A 111 6.66 2.18 12.38
C ASN A 111 5.38 2.77 13.01
N ASN A 112 4.87 3.87 12.43
CA ASN A 112 3.88 4.70 13.11
C ASN A 112 3.05 5.62 12.20
N ILE A 113 3.18 5.49 10.87
CA ILE A 113 2.62 6.47 9.95
C ILE A 113 1.22 6.05 9.46
N PRO A 114 1.03 4.94 8.73
CA PRO A 114 -0.25 4.69 8.10
C PRO A 114 -1.32 4.26 9.11
N ARG A 115 -2.54 4.80 8.98
CA ARG A 115 -3.75 4.27 9.60
C ARG A 115 -4.61 3.74 8.46
N CYS A 116 -5.14 2.55 8.58
CA CYS A 116 -5.80 1.90 7.44
C CYS A 116 -7.03 1.17 7.93
N SER A 117 -8.00 0.99 7.06
CA SER A 117 -9.12 0.05 7.22
C SER A 117 -9.21 -0.79 5.96
N THR A 118 -9.57 -2.06 6.12
CA THR A 118 -9.81 -2.96 5.00
C THR A 118 -10.84 -4.01 5.38
N PHE A 119 -11.53 -4.53 4.37
CA PHE A 119 -12.35 -5.71 4.51
C PHE A 119 -12.30 -6.56 3.24
N ALA A 120 -12.52 -7.87 3.42
CA ALA A 120 -12.97 -8.76 2.36
C ALA A 120 -14.39 -9.22 2.67
N ALA A 121 -15.23 -9.29 1.66
CA ALA A 121 -16.62 -9.73 1.79
C ALA A 121 -17.05 -10.47 0.53
N SER A 122 -17.98 -11.42 0.66
CA SER A 122 -18.59 -12.07 -0.50
C SER A 122 -19.46 -11.09 -1.29
N LEU A 123 -19.29 -11.11 -2.60
CA LEU A 123 -20.07 -10.40 -3.60
C LEU A 123 -21.25 -11.26 -4.06
N GLY A 124 -22.47 -10.80 -3.80
CA GLY A 124 -23.68 -11.57 -4.12
C GLY A 124 -23.76 -12.91 -3.39
N GLY A 125 -24.95 -13.49 -3.30
CA GLY A 125 -25.20 -14.78 -2.64
C GLY A 125 -24.63 -16.01 -3.40
N ASN A 126 -23.53 -15.84 -4.11
CA ASN A 126 -22.92 -16.87 -4.97
C ASN A 126 -22.41 -18.06 -4.15
N GLN A 127 -22.49 -19.26 -4.73
CA GLN A 127 -21.84 -20.47 -4.22
C GLN A 127 -20.99 -21.11 -5.33
N PRO A 128 -19.65 -21.19 -5.18
CA PRO A 128 -18.85 -20.71 -4.04
C PRO A 128 -18.87 -19.18 -3.90
N PRO A 129 -18.57 -18.63 -2.70
CA PRO A 129 -18.52 -17.18 -2.51
C PRO A 129 -17.47 -16.56 -3.44
N GLU A 130 -17.77 -15.37 -3.91
CA GLU A 130 -16.88 -14.56 -4.73
C GLU A 130 -16.38 -13.40 -3.88
N PHE A 131 -15.09 -13.24 -3.63
CA PHE A 131 -14.61 -12.20 -2.72
C PHE A 131 -14.23 -10.92 -3.45
N ILE A 132 -14.52 -9.78 -2.82
CA ILE A 132 -13.87 -8.50 -3.10
C ILE A 132 -12.90 -8.15 -1.97
N LEU A 133 -11.92 -7.30 -2.27
CA LEU A 133 -11.05 -6.65 -1.29
C LEU A 133 -11.25 -5.15 -1.35
N ALA A 134 -11.57 -4.51 -0.24
CA ALA A 134 -11.82 -3.08 -0.16
C ALA A 134 -10.94 -2.45 0.94
N ARG A 135 -10.42 -1.24 0.72
CA ARG A 135 -9.57 -0.55 1.71
C ARG A 135 -9.50 0.98 1.60
N ASN A 136 -9.22 1.63 2.74
CA ASN A 136 -8.83 3.05 2.86
C ASN A 136 -7.44 3.20 3.48
N LEU A 137 -6.57 4.02 2.87
CA LEU A 137 -5.17 4.26 3.28
C LEU A 137 -5.11 5.65 3.82
N ASP A 138 -4.97 5.75 5.13
CA ASP A 138 -4.86 7.02 5.79
C ASP A 138 -3.38 7.32 6.01
N TYR A 139 -2.90 8.41 5.39
CA TYR A 139 -1.54 8.88 5.58
C TYR A 139 -1.57 10.21 6.34
N PRO A 140 -1.06 10.27 7.58
CA PRO A 140 -1.21 11.41 8.47
C PRO A 140 -0.29 12.59 8.15
N LEU A 141 0.36 12.60 6.99
CA LEU A 141 1.27 13.64 6.51
C LEU A 141 1.07 13.87 5.02
N PHE A 142 1.38 15.07 4.53
CA PHE A 142 1.40 15.37 3.10
C PHE A 142 0.09 15.05 2.33
N THR A 143 -1.05 14.99 3.01
CA THR A 143 -2.34 14.49 2.47
C THR A 143 -2.67 15.07 1.10
N GLN A 144 -2.57 16.39 0.93
CA GLN A 144 -2.81 17.05 -0.36
C GLN A 144 -1.89 16.55 -1.48
N SER A 145 -0.60 16.33 -1.19
CA SER A 145 0.35 15.80 -2.17
C SER A 145 0.08 14.33 -2.45
N MET A 146 -0.29 13.56 -1.43
CA MET A 146 -0.62 12.14 -1.55
C MET A 146 -1.86 11.92 -2.43
N CYS A 147 -2.94 12.68 -2.23
CA CYS A 147 -4.14 12.61 -3.08
C CYS A 147 -3.83 12.96 -4.54
N ARG A 148 -3.11 14.08 -4.76
CA ARG A 148 -2.76 14.55 -6.12
C ARG A 148 -1.84 13.59 -6.87
N LEU A 149 -1.03 12.84 -6.16
CA LEU A 149 -0.02 11.95 -6.73
C LEU A 149 -0.40 10.46 -6.62
N ASN A 150 -1.64 10.15 -6.22
CA ASN A 150 -2.14 8.79 -6.19
C ASN A 150 -2.05 8.18 -7.61
N THR A 151 -1.36 7.04 -7.72
CA THR A 151 -0.96 6.48 -9.02
C THR A 151 -1.24 4.98 -9.05
N VAL A 152 -1.93 4.52 -10.08
CA VAL A 152 -2.06 3.11 -10.45
C VAL A 152 -0.88 2.74 -11.35
N PHE A 153 0.01 1.90 -10.84
CA PHE A 153 1.11 1.32 -11.57
C PHE A 153 0.70 -0.04 -12.14
N MET A 154 0.72 -0.17 -13.45
CA MET A 154 0.60 -1.44 -14.16
C MET A 154 2.01 -1.93 -14.50
N LEU A 155 2.48 -2.94 -13.78
CA LEU A 155 3.85 -3.42 -13.87
C LEU A 155 3.88 -4.74 -14.65
N SER A 156 4.72 -4.79 -15.68
CA SER A 156 5.01 -6.02 -16.44
C SER A 156 6.52 -6.30 -16.38
N PRO A 157 7.01 -6.84 -15.25
CA PRO A 157 8.42 -7.18 -15.08
C PRO A 157 8.84 -8.30 -16.02
N SER A 158 10.13 -8.35 -16.37
CA SER A 158 10.68 -9.44 -17.21
C SER A 158 10.73 -10.80 -16.51
N ALA A 159 10.58 -10.83 -15.19
CA ALA A 159 10.57 -12.04 -14.38
C ALA A 159 9.44 -11.95 -13.33
N GLY A 160 8.81 -13.09 -13.04
CA GLY A 160 7.62 -13.15 -12.19
C GLY A 160 6.36 -12.64 -12.91
N GLN A 161 5.29 -12.46 -12.15
CA GLN A 161 3.99 -12.06 -12.68
C GLN A 161 3.86 -10.55 -12.86
N PRO A 162 3.13 -10.11 -13.91
CA PRO A 162 2.57 -8.78 -13.96
C PRO A 162 1.69 -8.49 -12.73
N LEU A 163 1.71 -7.24 -12.28
CA LEU A 163 0.92 -6.82 -11.14
C LEU A 163 0.49 -5.36 -11.24
N ILE A 164 -0.62 -5.04 -10.59
CA ILE A 164 -1.11 -3.69 -10.36
C ILE A 164 -0.72 -3.25 -8.95
N SER A 165 -0.28 -2.01 -8.80
CA SER A 165 -0.07 -1.38 -7.50
C SER A 165 -0.68 0.02 -7.47
N VAL A 166 -1.39 0.36 -6.39
CA VAL A 166 -1.83 1.74 -6.13
C VAL A 166 -0.85 2.34 -5.13
N ALA A 167 -0.05 3.31 -5.57
CA ALA A 167 1.07 3.86 -4.82
C ALA A 167 1.41 5.29 -5.28
N TRP A 168 2.64 5.73 -4.98
CA TRP A 168 3.14 7.08 -5.30
C TRP A 168 4.44 7.05 -6.11
N PRO A 169 4.75 8.12 -6.86
CA PRO A 169 6.00 8.27 -7.59
C PRO A 169 7.26 8.00 -6.74
N GLY A 170 8.12 7.11 -7.23
CA GLY A 170 9.34 6.66 -6.56
C GLY A 170 9.14 5.45 -5.63
N TYR A 171 7.89 5.07 -5.37
CA TYR A 171 7.56 3.89 -4.56
C TYR A 171 7.43 2.66 -5.46
N ILE A 172 8.15 1.60 -5.10
CA ILE A 172 8.20 0.33 -5.83
C ILE A 172 7.62 -0.83 -5.01
N GLY A 173 7.48 -0.69 -3.69
CA GLY A 173 6.80 -1.68 -2.85
C GLY A 173 5.30 -1.74 -3.12
N VAL A 174 4.62 -2.75 -2.56
CA VAL A 174 3.17 -2.92 -2.71
C VAL A 174 2.48 -2.92 -1.36
N CYS A 175 1.70 -1.86 -1.11
CA CYS A 175 0.75 -1.78 0.01
C CYS A 175 -0.70 -2.06 -0.42
N THR A 176 -0.99 -1.89 -1.70
CA THR A 176 -2.31 -2.07 -2.32
C THR A 176 -2.06 -2.54 -3.73
N GLY A 177 -2.48 -3.75 -4.07
CA GLY A 177 -2.17 -4.31 -5.38
C GLY A 177 -2.85 -5.64 -5.66
N MET A 178 -2.73 -6.08 -6.91
CA MET A 178 -3.22 -7.38 -7.37
C MET A 178 -2.31 -7.93 -8.48
N ASN A 179 -1.97 -9.22 -8.45
CA ASN A 179 -1.17 -9.85 -9.51
C ASN A 179 -2.03 -10.47 -10.63
N ALA A 180 -1.37 -10.92 -11.70
CA ALA A 180 -2.01 -11.51 -12.87
C ALA A 180 -2.83 -12.78 -12.55
N SER A 181 -2.45 -13.54 -11.51
CA SER A 181 -3.25 -14.65 -10.97
C SER A 181 -4.44 -14.21 -10.10
N ARG A 182 -4.79 -12.92 -10.13
CA ARG A 182 -5.97 -12.33 -9.46
C ARG A 182 -5.90 -12.43 -7.93
N ILE A 183 -4.70 -12.36 -7.36
CA ILE A 183 -4.51 -12.28 -5.91
C ILE A 183 -4.33 -10.83 -5.52
N ALA A 184 -5.32 -10.27 -4.83
CA ALA A 184 -5.28 -8.91 -4.32
C ALA A 184 -4.76 -8.88 -2.88
N LEU A 185 -4.06 -7.80 -2.52
CA LEU A 185 -3.44 -7.58 -1.21
C LEU A 185 -3.65 -6.14 -0.74
N ALA A 186 -3.99 -5.99 0.54
CA ALA A 186 -3.99 -4.73 1.27
C ALA A 186 -3.14 -4.84 2.54
N GLN A 187 -2.17 -3.93 2.66
CA GLN A 187 -1.31 -3.79 3.82
C GLN A 187 -1.86 -2.74 4.80
N LEU A 188 -1.83 -3.09 6.08
CA LEU A 188 -2.09 -2.20 7.19
C LEU A 188 -0.94 -2.35 8.19
N THR A 189 -0.52 -1.24 8.82
CA THR A 189 0.44 -1.30 9.92
C THR A 189 -0.28 -1.72 11.20
N ALA A 190 0.27 -2.71 11.91
CA ALA A 190 -0.18 -3.13 13.23
C ALA A 190 0.97 -2.91 14.22
N SER A 191 0.71 -2.20 15.32
CA SER A 191 1.77 -1.91 16.27
C SER A 191 2.25 -3.19 16.94
N SER A 192 3.57 -3.46 16.88
CA SER A 192 4.19 -4.64 17.48
C SER A 192 5.38 -4.27 18.35
N ARG A 193 5.60 -5.02 19.43
CA ARG A 193 6.85 -4.99 20.21
C ARG A 193 7.99 -5.70 19.49
N GLU A 194 7.66 -6.58 18.55
CA GLU A 194 8.63 -7.41 17.84
C GLU A 194 8.95 -6.81 16.47
N THR A 195 9.83 -5.81 16.48
CA THR A 195 10.30 -5.08 15.29
C THR A 195 11.79 -5.31 15.06
N SER A 196 12.24 -5.23 13.81
CA SER A 196 13.62 -5.44 13.40
C SER A 196 13.98 -4.53 12.23
N LEU A 197 15.25 -4.09 12.13
CA LEU A 197 15.80 -3.57 10.86
C LEU A 197 16.59 -4.64 10.11
N ALA A 198 16.65 -5.86 10.65
CA ALA A 198 17.25 -7.03 10.02
C ALA A 198 16.17 -7.91 9.37
N GLY A 199 15.54 -7.36 8.33
CA GLY A 199 14.44 -8.00 7.62
C GLY A 199 14.10 -7.25 6.33
N VAL A 200 13.38 -7.90 5.43
CA VAL A 200 12.96 -7.28 4.17
C VAL A 200 11.89 -6.24 4.46
N PRO A 201 12.03 -4.98 3.97
CA PRO A 201 11.01 -3.95 4.18
C PRO A 201 9.63 -4.42 3.73
N THR A 202 8.58 -4.15 4.52
CA THR A 202 7.28 -4.83 4.38
C THR A 202 6.71 -4.70 2.98
N ALA A 203 6.68 -3.49 2.41
CA ALA A 203 6.08 -3.29 1.09
C ALA A 203 6.88 -3.98 -0.03
N LEU A 204 8.20 -4.09 0.11
CA LEU A 204 9.03 -4.87 -0.82
C LEU A 204 8.77 -6.37 -0.65
N ARG A 205 8.59 -6.84 0.58
CA ARG A 205 8.23 -8.24 0.88
C ARG A 205 6.87 -8.61 0.28
N ASN A 206 5.89 -7.73 0.36
CA ASN A 206 4.58 -7.94 -0.29
C ASN A 206 4.71 -7.99 -1.82
N ARG A 207 5.56 -7.11 -2.39
CA ARG A 207 5.84 -7.14 -3.83
C ARG A 207 6.47 -8.47 -4.26
N LEU A 208 7.44 -8.99 -3.51
CA LEU A 208 7.99 -10.32 -3.76
C LEU A 208 6.88 -11.38 -3.75
N GLY A 209 6.03 -11.38 -2.72
CA GLY A 209 4.91 -12.32 -2.62
C GLY A 209 4.05 -12.33 -3.88
N LEU A 210 3.54 -11.17 -4.27
CA LEU A 210 2.65 -11.03 -5.44
C LEU A 210 3.35 -11.31 -6.78
N GLN A 211 4.64 -10.97 -6.91
CA GLN A 211 5.38 -11.16 -8.16
C GLN A 211 5.85 -12.61 -8.33
N ASP A 212 6.20 -13.30 -7.23
CA ASP A 212 6.79 -14.64 -7.24
C ASP A 212 5.73 -15.77 -7.25
N HIS A 213 4.50 -15.54 -6.75
CA HIS A 213 3.53 -16.61 -6.51
C HIS A 213 2.14 -16.37 -7.11
N ASP A 214 1.52 -17.45 -7.58
CA ASP A 214 0.27 -17.49 -8.35
C ASP A 214 -0.94 -18.04 -7.57
N SER A 215 -0.77 -18.35 -6.29
CA SER A 215 -1.85 -18.78 -5.39
C SER A 215 -1.88 -17.96 -4.11
N LEU A 216 -3.09 -17.79 -3.52
CA LEU A 216 -3.31 -17.03 -2.29
C LEU A 216 -2.38 -17.51 -1.16
N LEU A 217 -2.31 -18.84 -0.96
CA LEU A 217 -1.45 -19.47 0.03
C LEU A 217 0.04 -19.33 -0.31
N GLY A 218 0.41 -19.39 -1.59
CA GLY A 218 1.78 -19.17 -2.04
C GLY A 218 2.27 -17.76 -1.70
N VAL A 219 1.46 -16.74 -1.99
CA VAL A 219 1.77 -15.34 -1.64
C VAL A 219 1.91 -15.19 -0.11
N ALA A 220 0.96 -15.72 0.66
CA ALA A 220 1.00 -15.65 2.12
C ALA A 220 2.23 -16.37 2.72
N ALA A 221 2.53 -17.58 2.24
CA ALA A 221 3.68 -18.37 2.68
C ALA A 221 5.00 -17.67 2.33
N ARG A 222 5.10 -17.06 1.15
CA ARG A 222 6.28 -16.29 0.75
C ARG A 222 6.56 -15.12 1.68
N ILE A 223 5.52 -14.36 2.01
CA ILE A 223 5.62 -13.23 2.93
C ILE A 223 6.01 -13.72 4.33
N ALA A 224 5.41 -14.80 4.82
CA ALA A 224 5.70 -15.37 6.13
C ALA A 224 7.10 -16.00 6.24
N SER A 225 7.65 -16.50 5.12
CA SER A 225 8.94 -17.21 5.11
C SER A 225 10.17 -16.34 5.38
N GLN A 226 10.02 -15.02 5.32
CA GLN A 226 11.13 -14.06 5.47
C GLN A 226 10.92 -13.15 6.69
N PRO A 227 11.98 -12.89 7.47
CA PRO A 227 11.93 -11.91 8.54
C PRO A 227 11.46 -10.55 8.01
N GLY A 228 10.44 -10.00 8.68
CA GLY A 228 9.93 -8.66 8.40
C GLY A 228 10.62 -7.60 9.24
N THR A 229 10.16 -6.36 9.10
CA THR A 229 10.68 -5.21 9.84
C THR A 229 9.72 -4.75 10.93
N ILE A 230 8.45 -4.55 10.57
CA ILE A 230 7.40 -4.02 11.43
C ILE A 230 6.19 -4.95 11.47
N GLY A 231 5.23 -4.62 12.35
CA GLY A 231 3.98 -5.34 12.45
C GLY A 231 2.98 -4.92 11.38
N ASN A 232 2.25 -5.89 10.82
CA ASN A 232 1.28 -5.68 9.75
C ASN A 232 0.08 -6.60 9.85
N ASN A 233 -1.09 -6.10 9.41
CA ASN A 233 -2.20 -6.94 8.98
C ASN A 233 -2.23 -6.91 7.45
N LEU A 234 -2.16 -8.07 6.81
CA LEU A 234 -2.19 -8.21 5.36
C LEU A 234 -3.47 -8.96 5.01
N LEU A 235 -4.45 -8.26 4.44
CA LEU A 235 -5.64 -8.89 3.90
C LEU A 235 -5.33 -9.32 2.47
N LEU A 236 -5.56 -10.60 2.15
CA LEU A 236 -5.39 -11.15 0.82
C LEU A 236 -6.70 -11.78 0.34
N THR A 237 -6.99 -11.64 -0.95
CA THR A 237 -8.13 -12.28 -1.60
C THR A 237 -7.71 -12.87 -2.94
N ALA A 238 -8.36 -13.96 -3.31
CA ALA A 238 -8.42 -14.53 -4.66
C ALA A 238 -9.91 -14.58 -5.06
N PRO A 239 -10.28 -14.99 -6.29
CA PRO A 239 -11.68 -14.99 -6.72
C PRO A 239 -12.66 -15.65 -5.74
N HIS A 240 -12.28 -16.77 -5.12
CA HIS A 240 -13.16 -17.55 -4.24
C HIS A 240 -12.58 -17.82 -2.85
N ASP A 241 -11.47 -17.16 -2.49
CA ASP A 241 -10.81 -17.35 -1.21
C ASP A 241 -10.36 -16.00 -0.63
N ALA A 242 -10.30 -15.93 0.69
CA ALA A 242 -9.72 -14.80 1.39
C ALA A 242 -8.99 -15.28 2.64
N LEU A 243 -7.95 -14.56 3.04
CA LEU A 243 -7.29 -14.76 4.33
C LEU A 243 -6.70 -13.43 4.82
N LEU A 244 -6.47 -13.35 6.12
CA LEU A 244 -5.76 -12.24 6.73
C LEU A 244 -4.52 -12.79 7.44
N LEU A 245 -3.36 -12.34 7.00
CA LEU A 245 -2.07 -12.68 7.57
C LEU A 245 -1.62 -11.55 8.50
N GLU A 246 -1.65 -11.81 9.80
CA GLU A 246 -1.09 -10.92 10.82
C GLU A 246 0.39 -11.26 10.99
N THR A 247 1.29 -10.30 10.81
CA THR A 247 2.75 -10.54 10.86
C THR A 247 3.45 -9.54 11.77
N SER A 248 4.44 -9.98 12.52
CA SER A 248 5.49 -9.15 13.12
C SER A 248 6.79 -9.31 12.32
N SER A 249 7.94 -8.93 12.90
CA SER A 249 9.23 -9.23 12.27
C SER A 249 9.59 -10.72 12.24
N ARG A 250 9.00 -11.58 13.10
CA ARG A 250 9.34 -13.01 13.17
C ARG A 250 8.16 -13.97 13.31
N HIS A 251 7.01 -13.49 13.78
CA HIS A 251 5.83 -14.31 14.01
C HIS A 251 4.72 -13.95 13.04
N THR A 252 3.90 -14.95 12.74
CA THR A 252 2.73 -14.78 11.88
C THR A 252 1.55 -15.58 12.40
N ALA A 253 0.34 -15.08 12.22
CA ALA A 253 -0.89 -15.80 12.42
C ALA A 253 -1.82 -15.60 11.22
N VAL A 254 -2.61 -16.64 10.91
CA VAL A 254 -3.59 -16.60 9.83
C VAL A 254 -4.99 -16.53 10.43
N ARG A 255 -5.82 -15.65 9.87
CA ARG A 255 -7.26 -15.57 10.12
C ARG A 255 -7.99 -15.90 8.83
N LEU A 256 -9.02 -16.74 8.95
CA LEU A 256 -9.90 -17.12 7.85
C LEU A 256 -11.23 -16.37 7.97
N PRO A 257 -11.99 -16.21 6.86
CA PRO A 257 -13.27 -15.54 6.88
C PRO A 257 -14.27 -16.21 7.82
N VAL A 258 -15.04 -15.40 8.52
CA VAL A 258 -16.20 -15.83 9.30
C VAL A 258 -17.42 -15.19 8.65
N ASN A 259 -18.44 -16.00 8.30
CA ASN A 259 -19.60 -15.54 7.53
C ASN A 259 -19.21 -14.82 6.23
N ASN A 260 -18.21 -15.35 5.52
CA ASN A 260 -17.63 -14.77 4.30
C ASN A 260 -17.11 -13.33 4.46
N ILE A 261 -16.73 -12.93 5.68
CA ILE A 261 -16.20 -11.60 5.96
C ILE A 261 -14.85 -11.70 6.67
N LEU A 262 -13.93 -10.82 6.29
CA LEU A 262 -12.72 -10.49 7.04
C LEU A 262 -12.63 -8.97 7.16
N THR A 263 -12.28 -8.48 8.34
CA THR A 263 -12.04 -7.06 8.60
C THR A 263 -10.68 -6.91 9.28
N ALA A 264 -10.01 -5.81 8.96
CA ALA A 264 -8.79 -5.41 9.64
C ALA A 264 -8.68 -3.88 9.70
N THR A 265 -8.12 -3.41 10.80
CA THR A 265 -7.61 -2.05 10.93
C THR A 265 -6.14 -2.11 11.36
N ASN A 266 -5.73 -1.36 12.38
CA ASN A 266 -4.33 -1.21 12.78
C ASN A 266 -3.98 -1.94 14.08
N HIS A 267 -4.71 -2.99 14.41
CA HIS A 267 -4.50 -3.81 15.60
C HIS A 267 -4.53 -5.29 15.25
N TYR A 268 -3.82 -6.12 16.02
CA TYR A 268 -3.92 -7.57 15.89
C TYR A 268 -5.22 -8.08 16.51
N GLN A 269 -5.87 -9.03 15.85
CA GLN A 269 -7.11 -9.64 16.32
C GLN A 269 -6.92 -11.13 16.68
N SER A 270 -5.85 -11.78 16.19
CA SER A 270 -5.52 -13.14 16.66
C SER A 270 -4.94 -13.11 18.07
N PRO A 271 -5.28 -14.08 18.95
CA PRO A 271 -4.74 -14.13 20.31
C PRO A 271 -3.20 -14.18 20.34
N ALA A 272 -2.59 -14.95 19.43
CA ALA A 272 -1.14 -15.08 19.33
C ALA A 272 -0.45 -13.75 19.03
N MET A 273 -0.99 -12.97 18.10
CA MET A 273 -0.38 -11.69 17.71
C MET A 273 -0.74 -10.55 18.67
N GLN A 274 -1.89 -10.60 19.34
CA GLN A 274 -2.25 -9.66 20.40
C GLN A 274 -1.23 -9.66 21.55
N ALA A 275 -0.64 -10.81 21.89
CA ALA A 275 0.44 -10.89 22.87
C ALA A 275 1.69 -10.08 22.45
N LEU A 276 1.89 -9.86 21.15
CA LEU A 276 2.99 -9.09 20.57
C LEU A 276 2.65 -7.61 20.34
N LYS A 277 1.48 -7.15 20.77
CA LYS A 277 1.01 -5.78 20.55
C LYS A 277 1.96 -4.73 21.13
N GLY A 278 2.35 -3.79 20.27
CA GLY A 278 3.25 -2.67 20.55
C GLY A 278 2.62 -1.53 21.35
N LYS A 279 3.34 -0.42 21.45
CA LYS A 279 2.82 0.82 22.05
C LYS A 279 1.80 1.45 21.11
N ALA A 280 0.88 2.24 21.66
CA ALA A 280 -0.04 3.03 20.85
C ALA A 280 0.72 3.94 19.88
N PHE A 281 0.10 4.20 18.74
CA PHE A 281 0.67 5.05 17.72
C PHE A 281 0.79 6.49 18.25
N ARG A 282 1.89 7.18 17.91
CA ARG A 282 2.08 8.59 18.27
C ARG A 282 1.67 9.47 17.10
N ARG A 283 0.86 10.50 17.34
CA ARG A 283 0.52 11.48 16.32
C ARG A 283 1.79 12.18 15.80
N PRO A 284 2.12 12.11 14.50
CA PRO A 284 3.21 12.87 13.93
C PRO A 284 2.99 14.39 14.12
N PRO A 285 4.05 15.18 14.38
CA PRO A 285 3.96 16.63 14.35
C PRO A 285 3.29 17.12 13.07
N PHE A 286 2.47 18.17 13.18
CA PHE A 286 1.74 18.78 12.05
C PHE A 286 0.77 17.86 11.29
N SER A 287 0.43 16.69 11.83
CA SER A 287 -0.57 15.81 11.24
C SER A 287 -1.95 16.49 11.22
N PRO A 288 -2.74 16.40 10.12
CA PRO A 288 -4.09 16.92 10.09
C PRO A 288 -5.09 16.04 10.86
N LEU A 289 -4.70 14.81 11.24
CA LEU A 289 -5.57 13.90 11.98
C LEU A 289 -5.64 14.30 13.47
N PRO A 290 -6.81 14.20 14.11
CA PRO A 290 -6.96 14.41 15.55
C PRO A 290 -6.24 13.31 16.35
N LEU A 291 -5.90 13.61 17.62
CA LEU A 291 -5.13 12.69 18.47
C LEU A 291 -5.80 11.33 18.66
N TYR A 292 -7.13 11.28 18.77
CA TYR A 292 -7.86 10.02 18.97
C TYR A 292 -7.67 9.05 17.80
N CYS A 293 -7.40 9.52 16.57
CA CYS A 293 -7.15 8.65 15.42
C CYS A 293 -5.93 7.74 15.59
N PHE A 294 -5.06 8.02 16.58
CA PHE A 294 -3.86 7.24 16.88
C PHE A 294 -4.04 6.26 18.04
N SER A 295 -5.24 6.18 18.62
CA SER A 295 -5.54 5.26 19.72
C SER A 295 -5.95 3.86 19.23
N ASP A 296 -5.92 2.89 20.14
CA ASP A 296 -6.41 1.53 19.86
C ASP A 296 -7.94 1.52 19.80
N GLU A 297 -8.61 2.30 20.65
CA GLU A 297 -10.06 2.44 20.68
C GLU A 297 -10.61 2.91 19.34
N TYR A 298 -9.93 3.86 18.68
CA TYR A 298 -10.27 4.27 17.32
C TYR A 298 -10.12 3.11 16.32
N SER A 299 -9.01 2.36 16.41
CA SER A 299 -8.78 1.17 15.57
C SER A 299 -9.90 0.13 15.74
N PHE A 300 -10.31 -0.13 16.98
CA PHE A 300 -11.39 -1.06 17.33
C PHE A 300 -12.77 -0.55 16.90
N ALA A 301 -13.04 0.75 17.05
CA ALA A 301 -14.31 1.35 16.66
C ALA A 301 -14.55 1.24 15.14
N ARG A 302 -13.52 1.53 14.33
CA ARG A 302 -13.60 1.38 12.87
C ARG A 302 -13.80 -0.08 12.45
N ASP A 303 -13.13 -1.00 13.12
CA ASP A 303 -13.26 -2.45 12.85
C ASP A 303 -14.69 -2.94 13.16
N ARG A 304 -15.23 -2.58 14.33
CA ARG A 304 -16.63 -2.87 14.68
C ARG A 304 -17.63 -2.26 13.70
N GLN A 305 -17.40 -1.02 13.27
CA GLN A 305 -18.29 -0.37 12.29
C GLN A 305 -18.31 -1.17 10.98
N MET A 306 -17.15 -1.56 10.45
CA MET A 306 -17.10 -2.39 9.23
C MET A 306 -17.80 -3.73 9.44
N GLN A 307 -17.63 -4.39 10.58
CA GLN A 307 -18.32 -5.65 10.89
C GLN A 307 -19.85 -5.49 10.95
N GLN A 308 -20.32 -4.38 11.52
CA GLN A 308 -21.76 -4.06 11.56
C GLN A 308 -22.31 -3.76 10.18
N LEU A 309 -21.62 -2.96 9.37
CA LEU A 309 -22.07 -2.63 8.02
C LEU A 309 -22.07 -3.85 7.07
N LEU A 310 -21.26 -4.87 7.36
CA LEU A 310 -21.17 -6.10 6.59
C LEU A 310 -22.10 -7.21 7.11
N SER A 311 -22.82 -7.01 8.22
CA SER A 311 -23.60 -8.09 8.85
C SER A 311 -24.83 -8.53 8.08
N ASP A 312 -25.33 -7.67 7.18
CA ASP A 312 -26.61 -7.87 6.49
C ASP A 312 -26.52 -8.81 5.27
N GLY A 313 -25.36 -9.41 5.04
CA GLY A 313 -25.12 -10.42 4.02
C GLY A 313 -24.15 -9.97 2.93
N PRO A 314 -24.15 -10.66 1.78
CA PRO A 314 -23.30 -10.31 0.65
C PRO A 314 -23.56 -8.87 0.19
N ILE A 315 -22.50 -8.22 -0.29
CA ILE A 315 -22.57 -6.83 -0.75
C ILE A 315 -22.30 -6.70 -2.24
N ASP A 316 -22.65 -5.56 -2.82
CA ASP A 316 -22.19 -5.15 -4.14
C ASP A 316 -21.05 -4.11 -4.07
N ILE A 317 -20.53 -3.70 -5.23
CA ILE A 317 -19.44 -2.72 -5.32
C ILE A 317 -19.86 -1.33 -4.80
N VAL A 318 -21.12 -0.93 -4.98
CA VAL A 318 -21.63 0.38 -4.55
C VAL A 318 -21.74 0.41 -3.03
N GLN A 319 -22.26 -0.66 -2.42
CA GLN A 319 -22.27 -0.84 -0.97
C GLN A 319 -20.85 -0.85 -0.41
N ALA A 320 -19.89 -1.52 -1.06
CA ALA A 320 -18.49 -1.47 -0.65
C ALA A 320 -17.92 -0.02 -0.66
N GLN A 321 -18.26 0.78 -1.68
CA GLN A 321 -17.88 2.21 -1.74
C GLN A 321 -18.50 3.00 -0.58
N HIS A 322 -19.79 2.77 -0.27
CA HIS A 322 -20.46 3.42 0.87
C HIS A 322 -19.84 3.03 2.22
N ILE A 323 -19.45 1.76 2.41
CA ILE A 323 -18.75 1.32 3.63
C ILE A 323 -17.39 2.01 3.76
N LEU A 324 -16.65 2.14 2.66
CA LEU A 324 -15.38 2.88 2.66
C LEU A 324 -15.59 4.37 2.91
N ALA A 325 -16.72 4.94 2.50
CA ALA A 325 -17.08 6.34 2.73
C ALA A 325 -17.81 6.59 4.07
N ASP A 326 -18.07 5.56 4.87
CA ASP A 326 -18.75 5.71 6.15
C ASP A 326 -17.92 6.64 7.08
N PRO A 327 -18.54 7.63 7.75
CA PRO A 327 -17.82 8.62 8.56
C PRO A 327 -17.14 8.04 9.81
N LEU A 328 -17.51 6.82 10.21
CA LEU A 328 -16.86 6.05 11.27
C LEU A 328 -15.81 5.07 10.71
N VAL A 329 -15.60 5.00 9.40
CA VAL A 329 -14.53 4.22 8.73
C VAL A 329 -13.50 5.14 8.08
N ALA A 330 -13.96 6.08 7.24
CA ALA A 330 -13.16 7.12 6.60
C ALA A 330 -12.70 8.18 7.60
N ASN A 331 -11.61 8.86 7.28
CA ASN A 331 -11.13 9.99 8.09
C ASN A 331 -10.31 10.99 7.26
N PRO A 332 -9.98 12.17 7.80
CA PRO A 332 -9.25 13.22 7.07
C PRO A 332 -7.85 12.81 6.59
N GLY A 333 -7.33 11.64 6.98
CA GLY A 333 -6.10 11.08 6.48
C GLY A 333 -6.23 10.23 5.22
N ASP A 334 -7.43 9.81 4.84
CA ASP A 334 -7.67 8.85 3.74
C ASP A 334 -7.24 9.44 2.39
N VAL A 335 -6.07 9.01 1.91
CA VAL A 335 -5.42 9.45 0.68
C VAL A 335 -5.57 8.48 -0.48
N THR A 336 -5.97 7.23 -0.20
CA THR A 336 -6.22 6.20 -1.21
C THR A 336 -7.35 5.29 -0.75
N SER A 337 -8.43 5.24 -1.54
CA SER A 337 -9.50 4.28 -1.38
C SER A 337 -9.63 3.40 -2.62
N ALA A 338 -9.65 2.09 -2.44
CA ALA A 338 -9.61 1.13 -3.54
C ALA A 338 -10.39 -0.16 -3.23
N ILE A 339 -11.01 -0.71 -4.27
CA ILE A 339 -11.70 -2.01 -4.26
C ILE A 339 -11.16 -2.85 -5.40
N PHE A 340 -10.61 -4.02 -5.08
CA PHE A 340 -10.31 -5.05 -6.07
C PHE A 340 -11.49 -6.01 -6.15
N HIS A 341 -11.85 -6.36 -7.39
CA HIS A 341 -12.77 -7.44 -7.70
C HIS A 341 -11.99 -8.54 -8.43
N PRO A 342 -11.31 -9.44 -7.69
CA PRO A 342 -10.45 -10.49 -8.23
C PRO A 342 -11.06 -11.27 -9.38
N ASN A 343 -12.28 -11.80 -9.22
CA ASN A 343 -12.89 -12.67 -10.24
C ASN A 343 -13.03 -11.97 -11.60
N ALA A 344 -13.54 -10.73 -11.61
CA ALA A 344 -13.68 -9.91 -12.81
C ALA A 344 -12.35 -9.29 -13.29
N SER A 345 -11.26 -9.41 -12.51
CA SER A 345 -9.97 -8.74 -12.76
C SER A 345 -10.12 -7.22 -12.88
N GLU A 346 -10.83 -6.62 -11.93
CA GLU A 346 -11.12 -5.18 -11.92
C GLU A 346 -10.57 -4.48 -10.68
N LEU A 347 -10.27 -3.19 -10.87
CA LEU A 347 -9.93 -2.26 -9.80
C LEU A 347 -10.85 -1.05 -9.87
N TYR A 348 -11.45 -0.70 -8.73
CA TYR A 348 -12.15 0.55 -8.51
C TYR A 348 -11.29 1.40 -7.60
N VAL A 349 -10.92 2.61 -8.01
CA VAL A 349 -10.08 3.52 -7.20
C VAL A 349 -10.72 4.89 -7.13
N ALA A 350 -10.84 5.44 -5.92
CA ALA A 350 -11.44 6.74 -5.71
C ALA A 350 -10.55 7.86 -6.29
N GLN A 351 -11.18 8.79 -7.01
CA GLN A 351 -10.55 9.96 -7.60
C GLN A 351 -10.96 11.21 -6.81
N SER A 352 -9.99 11.82 -6.13
CA SER A 352 -10.19 13.09 -5.42
C SER A 352 -8.87 13.83 -5.26
N LEU A 353 -8.95 15.16 -5.21
CA LEU A 353 -7.81 16.04 -4.93
C LEU A 353 -7.67 16.40 -3.44
N THR A 354 -8.62 15.97 -2.62
CA THR A 354 -8.72 16.26 -1.18
C THR A 354 -9.13 15.01 -0.41
N THR A 355 -8.68 14.92 0.85
CA THR A 355 -9.10 13.86 1.76
C THR A 355 -10.47 14.19 2.39
N PRO A 356 -11.28 13.19 2.80
CA PRO A 356 -11.13 11.75 2.51
C PRO A 356 -11.37 11.45 1.03
N VAL A 357 -10.47 10.70 0.38
CA VAL A 357 -10.65 10.41 -1.06
C VAL A 357 -11.81 9.45 -1.33
N SER A 358 -12.19 8.61 -0.36
CA SER A 358 -13.35 7.72 -0.42
C SER A 358 -14.68 8.44 -0.69
N TYR A 359 -14.78 9.76 -0.48
CA TYR A 359 -15.96 10.55 -0.81
C TYR A 359 -16.03 10.94 -2.29
N GLY A 360 -14.93 10.75 -3.02
CA GLY A 360 -14.83 11.01 -4.45
C GLY A 360 -15.48 9.94 -5.31
N ARG A 361 -15.53 10.19 -6.62
CA ARG A 361 -16.00 9.21 -7.59
C ARG A 361 -14.98 8.08 -7.75
N TYR A 362 -15.44 6.84 -7.81
CA TYR A 362 -14.57 5.70 -8.14
C TYR A 362 -14.41 5.56 -9.65
N ARG A 363 -13.16 5.41 -10.09
CA ARG A 363 -12.80 5.04 -11.46
C ARG A 363 -12.69 3.53 -11.57
N ARG A 364 -13.37 2.93 -12.54
CA ARG A 364 -13.28 1.50 -12.83
C ARG A 364 -12.21 1.26 -13.88
N LEU A 365 -11.29 0.37 -13.56
CA LEU A 365 -10.29 -0.16 -14.49
C LEU A 365 -10.56 -1.65 -14.68
N SER A 366 -10.86 -2.03 -15.92
CA SER A 366 -11.07 -3.42 -16.32
C SER A 366 -9.98 -3.87 -17.30
N GLY A 367 -9.85 -5.19 -17.48
CA GLY A 367 -8.81 -5.77 -18.35
C GLY A 367 -7.40 -5.46 -17.83
N LEU A 368 -7.21 -5.47 -16.51
CA LEU A 368 -5.99 -4.99 -15.83
C LEU A 368 -4.67 -5.62 -16.32
N PHE A 369 -4.73 -6.82 -16.89
CA PHE A 369 -3.55 -7.54 -17.39
C PHE A 369 -3.52 -7.69 -18.92
N GLY A 370 -4.41 -6.98 -19.63
CA GLY A 370 -4.44 -6.92 -21.10
C GLY A 370 -3.45 -5.92 -21.72
N HIS A 371 -3.41 -5.86 -23.06
CA HIS A 371 -2.54 -4.94 -23.80
C HIS A 371 -2.89 -3.46 -23.58
N GLN A 372 -4.15 -3.12 -23.28
CA GLN A 372 -4.57 -1.80 -22.81
C GLN A 372 -5.68 -1.94 -21.77
N PRO A 373 -5.57 -1.29 -20.58
CA PRO A 373 -6.69 -1.25 -19.64
C PRO A 373 -7.84 -0.45 -20.27
N GLN A 374 -9.07 -0.92 -20.08
CA GLN A 374 -10.24 -0.11 -20.38
C GLN A 374 -10.58 0.71 -19.15
N VAL A 375 -10.48 2.03 -19.29
CA VAL A 375 -10.82 2.97 -18.23
C VAL A 375 -12.24 3.45 -18.45
N ILE A 376 -13.18 2.93 -17.66
CA ILE A 376 -14.64 3.09 -17.85
C ILE A 376 -15.21 4.10 -16.86
#